data_AF-A0A2P6QRU9-F1
#
_entry.id   AF-A0A2P6QRU9-F1
#
_cell.length_a   1.000
_cell.length_b   1.000
_cell.length_c   1.000
_cell.angle_alpha   90.00
_cell.angle_beta   90.00
_cell.angle_gamma   90.00
#
_symmetry.space_group_name_H-M   'P 1'
#
loop_
_entity.id
_entity.type
_entity.pdbx_description
1 polymer ?
#
loop_
_entity_poly.entity_id
_entity_poly.type
_entity_poly.pdbx_seq_one_letter_code
_entity_poly.pdbx_strand_id
1 'polypeptide(L)' 'MASFAQNVQLLSLLLAVFLTTCDANARVRVLITNEISDYQGKPNVTITLHCRSRDDDLGSHEVPYLSNYEFTFKPSV' A
#
# COMPACT_ATOMS: atom_id res chain seq x y z
N MET A 1 -49.20 9.61 2.86
CA MET A 1 -48.15 10.55 3.34
C MET A 1 -47.11 9.85 4.22
N ALA A 2 -47.49 8.93 5.12
CA ALA A 2 -46.55 8.19 5.96
C ALA A 2 -45.53 7.33 5.19
N SER A 3 -45.92 6.65 4.11
CA SER A 3 -44.99 5.81 3.32
C SER A 3 -43.95 6.62 2.53
N PHE A 4 -44.30 7.82 2.07
CA PHE A 4 -43.38 8.73 1.39
C PHE A 4 -42.31 9.26 2.37
N ALA A 5 -42.75 9.68 3.57
CA ALA A 5 -41.84 10.11 4.62
C ALA A 5 -40.90 8.96 5.05
N GLN A 6 -41.42 7.73 5.19
CA GLN A 6 -40.62 6.56 5.54
C GLN A 6 -39.55 6.23 4.49
N ASN A 7 -39.89 6.30 3.20
CA ASN A 7 -38.94 6.05 2.12
C ASN A 7 -37.85 7.13 2.04
N VAL A 8 -38.20 8.40 2.28
CA VAL A 8 -37.24 9.51 2.34
C VAL A 8 -36.29 9.33 3.54
N GLN A 9 -36.81 8.95 4.70
CA GLN A 9 -36.01 8.67 5.90
C GLN A 9 -35.04 7.49 5.67
N LEU A 10 -35.52 6.42 5.03
CA LEU A 10 -34.68 5.27 4.68
C LEU A 10 -33.57 5.66 3.70
N LEU A 11 -33.90 6.46 2.69
CA LEU A 11 -32.92 6.95 1.71
C LEU A 11 -31.87 7.86 2.36
N SER A 12 -32.28 8.74 3.27
CA SER A 12 -31.34 9.59 4.01
C SER A 12 -30.43 8.78 4.94
N LEU A 13 -30.94 7.70 5.54
CA LEU A 13 -30.14 6.80 6.37
C LEU A 13 -29.10 6.04 5.52
N LEU A 14 -29.52 5.52 4.36
CA LEU A 14 -28.63 4.87 3.39
C LEU A 14 -27.52 5.83 2.92
N LEU A 15 -27.88 7.07 2.58
CA LEU A 15 -26.90 8.08 2.15
C LEU A 15 -25.90 8.40 3.26
N ALA A 16 -26.35 8.53 4.51
CA ALA A 16 -25.46 8.76 5.66
C ALA A 16 -24.49 7.59 5.90
N VAL A 17 -24.92 6.35 5.66
CA VAL A 17 -24.04 5.16 5.74
C VAL A 17 -22.95 5.23 4.66
N PHE A 18 -23.29 5.54 3.41
CA PHE A 18 -22.29 5.65 2.34
C PHE A 18 -21.28 6.78 2.61
N LEU A 19 -21.73 7.93 3.12
CA LEU A 19 -20.87 9.07 3.43
C LEU A 19 -19.91 8.82 4.62
N THR A 20 -20.17 7.81 5.45
CA THR A 20 -19.36 7.49 6.63
C THR A 20 -18.44 6.28 6.46
N THR A 21 -18.50 5.58 5.32
CA THR A 21 -17.55 4.50 5.04
C THR A 21 -16.14 5.05 4.79
N CYS A 22 -15.15 4.58 5.56
CA CYS A 22 -13.74 4.81 5.25
C CYS A 22 -13.24 3.72 4.30
N ASP A 23 -12.37 4.08 3.36
CA ASP A 23 -11.71 3.09 2.50
C ASP A 23 -10.64 2.34 3.31
N ALA A 24 -11.06 1.25 3.94
CA ALA A 24 -10.18 0.35 4.68
C ALA A 24 -9.26 -0.49 3.77
N ASN A 25 -9.21 -0.23 2.45
CA ASN A 25 -8.40 -0.97 1.49
C ASN A 25 -7.31 -0.12 0.81
N ALA A 26 -6.93 1.01 1.42
CA ALA A 26 -5.79 1.78 0.95
C ALA A 26 -4.52 0.91 0.84
N ARG A 27 -3.99 0.83 -0.39
CA ARG A 27 -2.74 0.12 -0.71
C ARG A 27 -1.60 1.12 -0.86
N VAL A 28 -0.44 0.79 -0.31
CA VAL A 28 0.77 1.59 -0.42
C VAL A 28 1.73 0.91 -1.37
N ARG A 29 2.29 1.70 -2.29
CA ARG A 29 3.27 1.26 -3.28
C ARG A 29 4.67 1.66 -2.80
N VAL A 30 5.61 0.73 -2.83
CA VAL A 30 7.00 0.93 -2.43
C VAL A 30 7.89 0.68 -3.64
N LEU A 31 8.73 1.65 -3.97
CA LEU A 31 9.75 1.56 -5.01
C LEU A 31 11.12 1.74 -4.35
N ILE A 32 11.99 0.75 -4.52
CA ILE A 32 13.37 0.79 -4.05
C ILE A 32 14.28 0.85 -5.27
N THR A 33 15.08 1.90 -5.37
CA THR A 33 16.05 2.08 -6.45
C THR A 33 17.46 2.01 -5.87
N ASN A 34 18.32 1.20 -6.46
CA ASN A 34 19.71 1.11 -6.04
C ASN A 34 20.61 2.00 -6.92
N GLU A 35 21.09 3.09 -6.34
CA GLU A 35 22.02 4.03 -6.99
C GLU A 35 23.43 4.00 -6.36
N ILE A 36 23.76 2.94 -5.60
CA ILE A 36 25.07 2.81 -4.94
C ILE A 36 26.12 2.41 -5.98
N SER A 37 26.80 3.42 -6.52
CA SER A 37 27.82 3.27 -7.56
C SER A 37 29.15 2.73 -7.03
N ASP A 38 29.51 3.02 -5.77
CA ASP A 38 30.67 2.48 -5.07
C ASP A 38 30.37 2.26 -3.58
N TYR A 39 30.87 1.15 -3.03
CA TYR A 39 30.92 0.93 -1.58
C TYR A 39 32.26 0.29 -1.22
N GLN A 40 33.08 1.02 -0.46
CA GLN A 40 34.40 0.57 -0.02
C GLN A 40 35.31 0.12 -1.18
N GLY A 41 35.25 0.82 -2.33
CA GLY A 41 36.05 0.49 -3.51
C GLY A 41 35.48 -0.65 -4.37
N LYS A 42 34.28 -1.13 -4.07
CA LYS A 42 33.53 -2.05 -4.94
C LYS A 42 32.57 -1.25 -5.82
N PRO A 43 32.75 -1.22 -7.15
CA PRO A 43 31.82 -0.55 -8.05
C PRO A 43 30.54 -1.38 -8.27
N ASN A 44 29.47 -0.71 -8.71
CA ASN A 44 28.20 -1.32 -9.13
C ASN A 44 27.63 -2.27 -8.07
N VAL A 45 27.42 -1.75 -6.87
CA VAL A 45 27.05 -2.57 -5.71
C VAL A 45 25.65 -3.13 -5.94
N THR A 46 25.48 -4.43 -5.69
CA THR A 46 24.16 -5.06 -5.56
C THR A 46 23.75 -5.03 -4.10
N ILE A 47 22.56 -4.53 -3.81
CA ILE A 47 22.01 -4.56 -2.45
C ILE A 47 21.12 -5.77 -2.29
N THR A 48 21.18 -6.42 -1.13
CA THR A 48 20.22 -7.44 -0.73
C THR A 48 19.32 -6.84 0.35
N LEU A 49 18.02 -6.85 0.12
CA LEU A 49 17.02 -6.30 1.02
C LEU A 49 16.00 -7.38 1.39
N HIS A 50 15.56 -7.38 2.63
CA HIS A 50 14.50 -8.27 3.11
C HIS A 50 13.29 -7.42 3.48
N CYS A 51 12.15 -7.68 2.82
CA CYS A 51 10.93 -6.90 3.01
C CYS A 51 9.89 -7.72 3.76
N ARG A 52 9.51 -7.24 4.94
CA ARG A 52 8.49 -7.85 5.78
C ARG A 52 7.53 -6.80 6.33
N SER A 53 6.23 -7.06 6.19
CA SER A 53 5.15 -6.23 6.71
C SER A 53 4.20 -7.08 7.53
N ARG A 54 4.32 -7.03 8.87
CA ARG A 54 3.55 -7.82 9.83
C ARG A 54 3.52 -9.32 9.48
N ASP A 55 2.42 -9.78 8.88
CA ASP A 55 2.15 -11.18 8.51
C ASP A 55 2.53 -11.49 7.05
N ASP A 56 2.88 -10.47 6.26
CA ASP A 56 3.30 -10.58 4.86
C ASP A 56 4.83 -10.50 4.77
N ASP A 57 5.46 -11.65 4.54
CA ASP A 57 6.91 -11.75 4.30
C ASP A 57 7.13 -11.90 2.79
N LEU A 58 7.75 -10.87 2.19
CA LEU A 58 8.07 -10.86 0.77
C LEU A 58 9.41 -11.57 0.49
N GLY A 59 10.17 -11.86 1.54
CA GLY A 59 11.46 -12.50 1.47
C GLY A 59 12.60 -11.54 1.16
N SER A 60 13.69 -12.11 0.67
CA SER A 60 14.91 -11.39 0.31
C SER A 60 14.98 -11.16 -1.20
N HIS A 61 15.38 -9.94 -1.58
CA HIS A 61 15.52 -9.52 -2.97
C HIS A 61 16.90 -8.92 -3.20
N GLU A 62 17.50 -9.25 -4.32
CA GLU A 62 18.71 -8.60 -4.81
C GLU A 62 18.33 -7.50 -5.78
N VAL A 63 18.86 -6.30 -5.56
CA VAL A 63 18.68 -5.15 -6.44
C VAL A 63 20.05 -4.72 -6.96
N PRO A 64 20.40 -5.06 -8.21
CA PRO A 64 21.64 -4.63 -8.83
C PRO A 64 21.75 -3.11 -8.94
N TYR A 65 22.94 -2.59 -9.22
CA TYR A 65 23.15 -1.17 -9.49
C TYR A 65 22.27 -0.69 -10.66
N LEU A 66 21.67 0.49 -10.50
CA LEU A 66 20.70 1.10 -11.43
C LEU A 66 19.45 0.25 -11.70
N SER A 67 19.16 -0.72 -10.82
CA SER A 67 17.94 -1.50 -10.87
C SER A 67 16.97 -1.07 -9.77
N ASN A 68 15.73 -1.55 -9.87
CA ASN A 68 14.70 -1.29 -8.90
C ASN A 68 13.98 -2.58 -8.47
N TYR A 69 13.36 -2.50 -7.29
CA TYR A 69 12.42 -3.49 -6.78
C TYR A 69 11.16 -2.78 -6.31
N GLU A 70 10.01 -3.27 -6.74
CA GLU A 70 8.72 -2.64 -6.52
C GLU A 70 7.70 -3.65 -6.00
N PHE A 71 6.95 -3.24 -4.98
CA PHE A 71 5.85 -4.04 -4.44
C PHE A 71 4.75 -3.13 -3.88
N THR A 72 3.59 -3.73 -3.63
CA THR A 72 2.45 -3.05 -3.03
C THR A 72 1.98 -3.85 -1.84
N PHE A 73 1.72 -3.18 -0.72
CA PHE A 73 1.20 -3.82 0.49
C PHE A 73 0.06 -3.01 1.08
N LYS A 74 -0.76 -3.67 1.89
CA LYS A 74 -1.79 -3.02 2.70
C LYS A 74 -1.19 -2.70 4.07
N PRO A 75 -1.08 -1.42 4.48
CA PRO A 75 -0.65 -1.09 5.83
C PRO A 75 -1.65 -1.67 6.82
N SER A 76 -1.17 -2.44 7.79
CA SER A 76 -1.96 -2.73 8.98
C SER A 76 -1.87 -1.51 9.91
N VAL A 77 -2.91 -0.67 9.88
CA VAL A 77 -3.12 0.40 10.88
C VAL A 77 -3.71 -0.16 12.16
#